data_AF-A0A662PP93-F1
#
_entry.id   AF-A0A662PP93-F1
#
_cell.length_a   1.000
_cell.length_b   1.000
_cell.length_c   1.000
_cell.angle_alpha   90.00
_cell.angle_beta   90.00
_cell.angle_gamma   90.00
#
_symmetry.space_group_name_H-M   'P 1'
#
loop_
_entity.id
_entity.type
_entity.pdbx_description
1 polymer ?
#
loop_
_entity_poly.entity_id
_entity_poly.type
_entity_poly.pdbx_seq_one_letter_code
_entity_poly.pdbx_strand_id
1 'polypeptide(L)'
;MNENIEKAIEDLIKSEDPVHKVAVDILKALYILYGSAWESELKDVLRGLWSIRGLSLSEVWEAEKLIPNAAEALSKLNIIKVEERLRADLGRSKPLKENLYEINNLT
;
A
#
# COMPACT_ATOMS: atom_id res chain seq x y z
N MET A 1 -12.95 12.79 8.95
CA MET A 1 -12.66 11.35 8.81
C MET A 1 -13.73 10.58 9.58
N ASN A 2 -14.29 9.51 9.01
CA ASN A 2 -15.35 8.74 9.66
C ASN A 2 -14.77 8.04 10.91
N GLU A 3 -15.40 8.19 12.09
CA GLU A 3 -14.93 7.61 13.36
C GLU A 3 -14.67 6.09 13.27
N ASN A 4 -15.39 5.39 12.39
CA ASN A 4 -15.17 3.96 12.14
C ASN A 4 -13.85 3.65 11.40
N ILE A 5 -13.41 4.54 10.50
CA ILE A 5 -12.15 4.37 9.76
C ILE A 5 -10.96 4.65 10.69
N GLU A 6 -11.07 5.69 11.52
CA GLU A 6 -10.02 6.03 12.49
C GLU A 6 -9.77 4.87 13.46
N LYS A 7 -10.84 4.31 14.01
CA LYS A 7 -10.77 3.12 14.87
C LYS A 7 -10.17 1.91 14.16
N ALA A 8 -10.56 1.66 12.90
CA ALA A 8 -10.00 0.56 12.12
C ALA A 8 -8.49 0.73 11.90
N ILE A 9 -8.03 1.95 11.62
CA ILE A 9 -6.59 2.25 11.48
C ILE A 9 -5.87 2.06 12.81
N GLU A 10 -6.45 2.51 13.93
CA GLU A 10 -5.87 2.28 15.26
C GLU A 10 -5.72 0.79 15.58
N ASP A 11 -6.73 -0.02 15.25
CA ASP A 11 -6.71 -1.46 15.49
C ASP A 11 -5.62 -2.14 14.63
N LEU A 12 -5.43 -1.70 13.38
CA LEU A 12 -4.32 -2.14 12.53
C LEU A 12 -2.96 -1.78 13.13
N ILE A 13 -2.80 -0.55 13.66
CA ILE A 13 -1.56 -0.08 14.28
C ILE A 13 -1.19 -0.90 15.52
N LYS A 14 -2.19 -1.29 16.33
CA LYS A 14 -1.99 -2.08 17.57
C LYS A 14 -1.80 -3.57 17.29
N SER A 15 -1.99 -4.02 16.05
CA SER A 15 -1.93 -5.44 15.70
C SER A 15 -0.49 -5.94 15.55
N GLU A 16 -0.22 -7.14 16.08
CA GLU A 16 1.04 -7.84 15.88
C GLU A 16 1.10 -8.64 14.56
N ASP A 17 -0.03 -8.76 13.84
CA ASP A 17 -0.10 -9.47 12.57
C ASP A 17 0.79 -8.78 11.51
N PRO A 18 1.76 -9.50 10.91
CA PRO A 18 2.59 -8.96 9.84
C PRO A 18 1.80 -8.35 8.66
N VAL A 19 0.63 -8.91 8.32
CA VAL A 19 -0.23 -8.36 7.25
C VAL A 19 -0.74 -6.98 7.64
N HIS A 20 -1.17 -6.79 8.88
CA HIS A 20 -1.63 -5.48 9.37
C HIS A 20 -0.49 -4.47 9.45
N LYS A 21 0.73 -4.89 9.83
CA LYS A 21 1.91 -4.02 9.81
C LYS A 21 2.21 -3.52 8.39
N VAL A 22 2.15 -4.42 7.38
CA VAL A 22 2.32 -4.04 5.98
C VAL A 22 1.14 -3.18 5.49
N ALA A 23 -0.08 -3.41 5.96
CA ALA A 23 -1.23 -2.57 5.64
C ALA A 23 -1.02 -1.11 6.12
N VAL A 24 -0.55 -0.94 7.36
CA VAL A 24 -0.20 0.39 7.89
C VAL A 24 0.91 1.04 7.05
N ASP A 25 1.88 0.26 6.59
CA ASP A 25 2.95 0.77 5.73
C ASP A 25 2.45 1.20 4.35
N ILE A 26 1.49 0.47 3.76
CA ILE A 26 0.80 0.88 2.53
C ILE A 26 0.11 2.22 2.74
N LEU A 27 -0.60 2.42 3.85
CA LEU A 27 -1.27 3.69 4.15
C LEU A 27 -0.27 4.86 4.29
N LYS A 28 0.87 4.63 4.94
CA LYS A 28 1.96 5.63 5.02
C LYS A 28 2.54 5.97 3.66
N ALA A 29 2.81 4.96 2.83
CA ALA A 29 3.34 5.14 1.49
C ALA A 29 2.34 5.91 0.60
N LEU A 30 1.06 5.56 0.65
CA LEU A 30 0.01 6.29 -0.05
C LEU A 30 -0.10 7.73 0.45
N TYR A 31 -0.01 7.99 1.76
CA TYR A 31 0.01 9.35 2.29
C TYR A 31 1.17 10.19 1.72
N ILE A 32 2.38 9.62 1.63
CA ILE A 32 3.54 10.26 0.99
C ILE A 32 3.30 10.53 -0.50
N LEU A 33 2.58 9.63 -1.17
CA LEU A 33 2.23 9.69 -2.59
C LEU A 33 0.87 10.39 -2.84
N TYR A 34 0.41 11.25 -1.93
CA TYR A 34 -0.82 12.04 -2.09
C TYR A 34 -2.11 11.22 -2.30
N GLY A 35 -2.15 10.01 -1.73
CA GLY A 35 -3.32 9.15 -1.66
C GLY A 35 -3.55 8.25 -2.87
N SER A 36 -2.68 8.26 -3.88
CA SER A 36 -2.78 7.37 -5.04
C SER A 36 -1.41 7.00 -5.59
N ALA A 37 -1.20 5.74 -5.94
CA ALA A 37 0.06 5.28 -6.53
C ALA A 37 -0.11 4.04 -7.41
N TRP A 38 0.70 3.95 -8.47
CA TRP A 38 0.88 2.69 -9.19
C TRP A 38 1.65 1.68 -8.32
N GLU A 39 1.42 0.38 -8.50
CA GLU A 39 2.02 -0.68 -7.67
C GLU A 39 3.55 -0.57 -7.55
N SER A 40 4.25 -0.28 -8.65
CA SER A 40 5.71 -0.08 -8.68
C SER A 40 6.16 1.13 -7.85
N GLU A 41 5.47 2.25 -7.97
CA GLU A 41 5.76 3.47 -7.19
C GLU A 41 5.52 3.22 -5.71
N LEU A 42 4.43 2.54 -5.38
CA LEU A 42 4.11 2.10 -4.02
C LEU A 42 5.22 1.20 -3.46
N LYS A 43 5.65 0.18 -4.21
CA LYS A 43 6.71 -0.75 -3.81
C LYS A 43 8.04 -0.04 -3.60
N ASP A 44 8.40 0.92 -4.45
CA ASP A 44 9.64 1.68 -4.30
C ASP A 44 9.63 2.52 -3.01
N VAL A 45 8.52 3.20 -2.70
CA VAL A 45 8.38 3.92 -1.43
C VAL A 45 8.39 2.98 -0.24
N LEU A 46 7.69 1.84 -0.30
CA LEU A 46 7.69 0.84 0.78
C LEU A 46 9.10 0.31 1.07
N ARG A 47 9.86 -0.05 0.03
CA ARG A 47 11.27 -0.47 0.15
C ARG A 47 12.12 0.61 0.79
N GLY A 48 11.92 1.88 0.41
CA GLY A 48 12.56 3.02 1.07
C GLY A 48 12.23 3.11 2.56
N LEU A 49 10.93 3.01 2.92
CA LEU A 49 10.47 3.05 4.31
C LEU A 49 11.03 1.87 5.14
N TRP A 50 11.10 0.67 4.57
CA TRP A 50 11.64 -0.51 5.24
C TRP A 50 13.15 -0.43 5.40
N SER A 51 13.87 0.07 4.39
CA SER A 51 15.31 0.29 4.46
C SER A 51 15.67 1.31 5.54
N ILE A 52 14.94 2.42 5.66
CA ILE A 52 15.13 3.43 6.73
C ILE A 52 14.89 2.81 8.11
N ARG A 53 13.96 1.86 8.22
CA ARG A 53 13.69 1.11 9.46
C ARG A 53 14.73 0.02 9.77
N GLY A 54 15.70 -0.20 8.89
CA GLY A 54 16.78 -1.16 9.09
C GLY A 54 16.43 -2.60 8.76
N LEU A 55 15.36 -2.85 7.99
CA LEU A 55 15.05 -4.20 7.53
C LEU A 55 16.16 -4.71 6.60
N SER A 56 16.55 -5.96 6.79
CA SER A 56 17.42 -6.70 5.88
C SER A 56 16.72 -6.97 4.54
N LEU A 57 17.51 -7.32 3.51
CA LEU A 57 16.95 -7.71 2.21
C LEU A 57 15.96 -8.87 2.32
N SER A 58 16.22 -9.84 3.20
CA SER A 58 15.30 -10.97 3.41
C SER A 58 13.98 -10.50 4.01
N GLU A 59 14.01 -9.60 5.01
CA GLU A 59 12.80 -9.07 5.64
C GLU A 59 12.00 -8.20 4.68
N VAL A 60 12.66 -7.41 3.84
CA VAL A 60 12.01 -6.64 2.76
C VAL A 60 11.28 -7.58 1.79
N TRP A 61 11.92 -8.67 1.38
CA TRP A 61 11.30 -9.66 0.49
C TRP A 61 10.08 -10.34 1.13
N GLU A 62 10.15 -10.69 2.41
CA GLU A 62 9.00 -11.27 3.12
C GLU A 62 7.86 -10.25 3.28
N ALA A 63 8.17 -8.99 3.60
CA ALA A 63 7.17 -7.94 3.69
C ALA A 63 6.51 -7.64 2.34
N GLU A 64 7.27 -7.66 1.24
CA GLU A 64 6.74 -7.41 -0.12
C GLU A 64 5.73 -8.49 -0.54
N LYS A 65 5.93 -9.74 -0.14
CA LYS A 65 4.97 -10.84 -0.39
C LYS A 65 3.63 -10.63 0.30
N LEU A 66 3.58 -9.85 1.38
CA LEU A 66 2.37 -9.59 2.14
C LEU A 66 1.54 -8.44 1.56
N ILE A 67 2.07 -7.66 0.60
CA ILE A 67 1.38 -6.52 0.00
C ILE A 67 -0.03 -6.89 -0.53
N PRO A 68 -0.24 -7.99 -1.28
CA PRO A 68 -1.57 -8.35 -1.76
C PRO A 68 -2.58 -8.59 -0.62
N ASN A 69 -2.17 -9.33 0.42
CA ASN A 69 -3.04 -9.63 1.57
C ASN A 69 -3.34 -8.37 2.40
N ALA A 70 -2.34 -7.50 2.56
CA ALA A 70 -2.47 -6.24 3.26
C ALA A 70 -3.43 -5.28 2.52
N ALA A 71 -3.30 -5.23 1.20
CA ALA A 71 -4.19 -4.45 0.35
C ALA A 71 -5.63 -4.98 0.36
N GLU A 72 -5.79 -6.30 0.39
CA GLU A 72 -7.11 -6.94 0.53
C GLU A 72 -7.74 -6.60 1.89
N ALA A 73 -6.96 -6.64 2.98
CA ALA A 73 -7.44 -6.26 4.32
C ALA A 73 -7.93 -4.80 4.35
N LEU A 74 -7.15 -3.87 3.77
CA LEU A 74 -7.55 -2.46 3.67
C LEU A 74 -8.78 -2.25 2.76
N SER A 75 -8.89 -3.00 1.67
CA SER A 75 -10.03 -2.94 0.75
C SER A 75 -11.32 -3.44 1.41
N LYS A 76 -11.24 -4.53 2.21
CA LYS A 76 -12.37 -5.05 3.00
C LYS A 76 -12.88 -4.04 4.04
N LEU A 77 -11.98 -3.21 4.58
CA LEU A 77 -12.30 -2.11 5.48
C LEU A 77 -12.75 -0.84 4.73
N ASN A 78 -12.84 -0.87 3.40
CA ASN A 78 -13.17 0.26 2.54
C ASN A 78 -12.21 1.47 2.71
N ILE A 79 -10.97 1.23 3.14
CA ILE A 79 -9.95 2.28 3.35
C ILE A 79 -9.24 2.61 2.04
N ILE A 80 -8.97 1.61 1.21
CA ILE A 80 -8.38 1.78 -0.11
C ILE A 80 -9.20 1.08 -1.17
N LYS A 81 -8.91 1.42 -2.41
CA LYS A 81 -9.36 0.75 -3.61
C LYS A 81 -8.14 0.31 -4.41
N VAL A 82 -8.19 -0.91 -4.94
CA VAL A 82 -7.15 -1.45 -5.83
C VAL A 82 -7.81 -1.86 -7.15
N GLU A 83 -7.33 -1.30 -8.25
CA GLU A 83 -7.85 -1.61 -9.59
C GLU A 83 -6.72 -1.87 -10.57
N GLU A 84 -6.82 -2.94 -11.36
CA GLU A 84 -5.97 -3.13 -12.52
C GLU A 84 -6.36 -2.11 -13.61
N ARG A 85 -5.43 -1.25 -14.00
CA ARG A 85 -5.62 -0.25 -15.06
C ARG A 85 -4.49 -0.33 -16.08
N LEU A 86 -4.74 0.24 -17.26
CA LEU A 86 -3.68 0.46 -18.25
C LEU A 86 -2.87 1.70 -17.86
N ARG A 87 -1.58 1.51 -17.62
CA ARG A 87 -0.60 2.56 -17.37
C ARG A 87 0.23 2.82 -18.62
N ALA A 88 0.35 4.08 -18.99
CA ALA A 88 1.29 4.50 -20.03
C ALA A 88 2.73 4.37 -19.50
N ASP A 89 3.60 3.76 -20.30
CA ASP A 89 5.03 3.67 -20.04
C ASP A 89 5.76 4.24 -21.25
N LEU A 90 6.45 5.37 -21.05
CA LEU A 90 7.16 6.08 -22.11
C LEU A 90 8.37 5.30 -22.65
N GLY A 91 8.83 4.26 -21.93
CA GLY A 91 9.86 3.33 -22.37
C GLY A 91 9.34 2.18 -23.24
N ARG A 92 8.01 2.06 -23.42
CA ARG A 92 7.39 0.95 -24.16
C ARG A 92 6.45 1.45 -25.25
N SER A 93 6.30 0.64 -26.29
CA SER A 93 5.38 0.92 -27.40
C SER A 93 3.92 0.62 -27.09
N LYS A 94 3.62 -0.03 -25.95
CA LYS A 94 2.27 -0.38 -25.51
C LYS A 94 2.11 -0.09 -24.02
N PRO A 95 0.91 0.33 -23.58
CA PRO A 95 0.59 0.43 -22.15
C PRO A 95 0.78 -0.92 -21.45
N LEU A 96 1.16 -0.89 -20.17
CA LEU A 96 1.16 -2.07 -19.31
C LEU A 96 -0.09 -2.11 -18.44
N LYS A 97 -0.47 -3.32 -18.03
CA LYS A 97 -1.47 -3.50 -16.97
C LYS A 97 -0.77 -3.46 -15.63
N GLU A 98 -1.28 -2.64 -14.72
CA GLU A 98 -0.74 -2.50 -13.38
C GLU A 98 -1.86 -2.15 -12.40
N ASN A 99 -1.70 -2.56 -11.14
CA ASN A 99 -2.61 -2.14 -10.08
C ASN A 99 -2.38 -0.68 -9.72
N LEU A 100 -3.46 0.08 -9.64
CA LEU A 100 -3.51 1.40 -9.03
C LEU A 100 -4.12 1.27 -7.63
N TYR A 101 -3.43 1.81 -6.63
CA TYR A 101 -3.86 1.85 -5.25
C TYR A 101 -4.30 3.27 -4.92
N GLU A 102 -5.53 3.45 -4.42
CA GLU A 102 -6.12 4.76 -4.12
C GLU A 102 -6.75 4.74 -2.72
N ILE A 103 -6.53 5.77 -1.90
CA ILE A 103 -7.26 5.95 -0.64
C ILE A 103 -8.71 6.30 -0.95
N ASN A 104 -9.65 5.61 -0.29
CA ASN A 104 -11.06 5.99 -0.31
C ASN A 104 -11.28 7.17 0.64
N ASN A 105 -12.04 8.17 0.18
CA ASN A 105 -12.46 9.34 0.96
C ASN A 105 -11.31 10.30 1.36
N LEU A 106 -10.66 10.92 0.37
CA LEU A 106 -9.79 12.09 0.58
C LEU A 106 -10.58 13.40 0.87
N THR A 107 -11.90 13.32 1.04
CA THR A 107 -12.82 14.45 1.28
C THR A 107 -13.72 14.19 2.47
#